data_AF-A0A1X2E7W6-F1
#
_entry.id   AF-A0A1X2E7W6-F1
#
_cell.length_a   1.000
_cell.length_b   1.000
_cell.length_c   1.000
_cell.angle_alpha   90.00
_cell.angle_beta   90.00
_cell.angle_gamma   90.00
#
_symmetry.space_group_name_H-M   'P 1'
#
loop_
_entity.id
_entity.type
_entity.pdbx_description
1 polymer ?
#
loop_
_entity_poly.entity_id
_entity_poly.type
_entity_poly.pdbx_seq_one_letter_code
_entity_poly.pdbx_strand_id
1 'polypeptide(L)'
;MWRRGGTAATGMLVSALLMTSAPAGAVSLVGARQSACGTSAFCPADPAPDAGDQATAEQKIKDGYIQKQINCTPSLPPNPQSITWDPPGFAPNVGGSGVIRDANPQLGGQYRADYVNGRWHIEYPYC
;
A
#
# COMPACT_ATOMS: atom_id res chain seq x y z
N MET A 1 -74.23 -33.41 -39.68
CA MET A 1 -73.60 -32.18 -40.19
C MET A 1 -72.38 -31.89 -39.32
N TRP A 2 -71.19 -32.34 -39.75
CA TRP A 2 -69.94 -32.14 -39.00
C TRP A 2 -69.25 -30.86 -39.45
N ARG A 3 -68.77 -30.06 -38.49
CA ARG A 3 -67.76 -29.03 -38.74
C ARG A 3 -66.85 -28.85 -37.53
N ARG A 4 -65.63 -28.43 -37.89
CA ARG A 4 -64.54 -27.78 -37.14
C ARG A 4 -63.57 -28.77 -36.49
N GLY A 5 -62.29 -28.76 -36.84
CA GLY A 5 -61.45 -27.68 -37.39
C GLY A 5 -60.34 -27.43 -36.38
N GLY A 6 -59.11 -27.79 -36.74
CA GLY A 6 -57.96 -27.74 -35.85
C GLY A 6 -57.28 -26.37 -35.78
N THR A 7 -56.52 -26.20 -34.70
CA THR A 7 -55.40 -25.27 -34.47
C THR A 7 -54.76 -25.74 -33.14
N ALA A 8 -53.55 -26.29 -33.10
CA ALA A 8 -52.21 -25.73 -33.27
C ALA A 8 -51.71 -24.85 -32.09
N ALA A 9 -50.53 -25.24 -31.61
CA ALA A 9 -49.49 -24.48 -30.91
C ALA A 9 -49.61 -24.22 -29.39
N THR A 10 -49.01 -25.17 -28.66
CA THR A 10 -48.08 -25.06 -27.53
C THR A 10 -47.60 -23.65 -27.16
N GLY A 11 -47.91 -23.22 -25.94
CA GLY A 11 -47.24 -22.12 -25.24
C GLY A 11 -47.02 -22.52 -23.78
N MET A 12 -45.80 -22.91 -23.43
CA MET A 12 -45.40 -23.16 -22.04
C MET A 12 -45.16 -21.82 -21.33
N LEU A 13 -45.95 -21.53 -20.30
CA LEU A 13 -45.65 -20.49 -19.31
C LEU A 13 -45.45 -21.20 -17.97
N VAL A 14 -44.19 -21.35 -17.56
CA VAL A 14 -43.83 -21.91 -16.25
C VAL A 14 -44.07 -20.83 -15.20
N SER A 15 -45.03 -21.08 -14.33
CA SER A 15 -45.38 -20.22 -13.19
C SER A 15 -44.27 -20.25 -12.15
N ALA A 16 -43.79 -19.06 -11.75
CA ALA A 16 -42.88 -18.88 -10.63
C ALA A 16 -43.59 -19.23 -9.31
N LEU A 17 -43.08 -20.24 -8.61
CA LEU A 17 -43.42 -20.54 -7.22
C LEU A 17 -42.27 -20.07 -6.32
N LEU A 18 -42.47 -18.91 -5.70
CA LEU A 18 -41.68 -18.44 -4.56
C LEU A 18 -42.08 -19.26 -3.34
N MET A 19 -41.18 -20.16 -2.89
CA MET A 19 -41.30 -20.82 -1.59
C MET A 19 -40.40 -20.16 -0.56
N THR A 20 -40.99 -19.95 0.61
CA THR A 20 -40.53 -19.23 1.78
C THR A 20 -39.50 -19.99 2.63
N SER A 21 -38.53 -19.23 3.12
CA SER A 21 -37.91 -19.25 4.47
C SER A 21 -37.31 -20.54 5.06
N ALA A 22 -35.99 -20.52 5.29
CA ALA A 22 -35.37 -20.90 6.57
C ALA A 22 -33.93 -20.31 6.69
N PRO A 23 -33.46 -19.98 7.91
CA PRO A 23 -32.28 -19.14 8.14
C PRO A 23 -30.99 -19.96 8.39
N ALA A 24 -29.91 -19.23 8.65
CA ALA A 24 -28.62 -19.65 9.20
C ALA A 24 -27.55 -20.08 8.19
N GLY A 25 -26.46 -19.31 8.20
CA GLY A 25 -25.25 -19.59 7.43
C GLY A 25 -24.60 -18.34 6.86
N ALA A 26 -24.56 -17.23 7.61
CA ALA A 26 -23.73 -16.10 7.25
C ALA A 26 -22.26 -16.56 7.33
N VAL A 27 -21.69 -16.97 6.20
CA VAL A 27 -20.24 -17.09 6.03
C VAL A 27 -19.66 -15.68 5.96
N SER A 28 -19.50 -15.11 7.15
CA SER A 28 -18.77 -13.88 7.36
C SER A 28 -17.28 -14.24 7.44
N LEU A 29 -16.59 -14.16 6.32
CA LEU A 29 -15.13 -14.16 6.27
C LEU A 29 -14.65 -12.85 5.63
N VAL A 30 -15.16 -11.72 6.14
CA VAL A 30 -14.33 -10.52 6.25
C VAL A 30 -13.46 -10.77 7.48
N GLY A 31 -12.17 -10.97 7.26
CA GLY A 31 -11.19 -11.06 8.32
C GLY A 31 -11.32 -9.84 9.21
N ALA A 32 -11.99 -10.00 10.34
CA ALA A 32 -11.98 -9.03 11.41
C ALA A 32 -10.51 -8.87 11.81
N ARG A 33 -9.89 -7.78 11.37
CA ARG A 33 -8.75 -7.25 12.10
C ARG A 33 -9.32 -6.95 13.48
N GLN A 34 -9.06 -7.84 14.43
CA GLN A 34 -9.32 -7.59 15.83
C GLN A 34 -8.43 -6.42 16.20
N SER A 35 -8.94 -5.20 16.01
CA SER A 35 -8.36 -4.02 16.62
C SER A 35 -8.37 -4.33 18.12
N ALA A 36 -7.18 -4.36 18.74
CA ALA A 36 -6.99 -4.64 20.18
C ALA A 36 -7.58 -3.55 21.09
N CYS A 37 -8.48 -2.73 20.55
CA CYS A 37 -8.99 -1.51 21.12
C CYS A 37 -10.51 -1.64 21.21
N GLY A 38 -11.01 -1.89 22.41
CA GLY A 38 -12.43 -1.92 22.69
C GLY A 38 -13.08 -0.54 22.45
N THR A 39 -14.42 -0.53 22.46
CA THR A 39 -15.31 0.61 22.19
C THR A 39 -15.11 1.85 23.07
N SER A 40 -14.22 1.79 24.05
CA SER A 40 -13.95 2.85 25.04
C SER A 40 -12.53 3.41 24.95
N ALA A 41 -11.67 2.89 24.06
CA ALA A 41 -10.30 3.34 23.91
C ALA A 41 -10.12 4.07 22.58
N PHE A 42 -9.76 5.36 22.63
CA PHE A 42 -9.25 6.09 21.48
C PHE A 42 -7.85 5.57 21.16
N CYS A 43 -7.79 4.47 20.43
CA CYS A 43 -6.51 4.04 19.89
C CYS A 43 -6.08 5.04 18.81
N PRO A 44 -4.80 5.44 18.83
CA PRO A 44 -4.26 6.25 17.74
C PRO A 44 -4.51 5.47 16.45
N ALA A 45 -5.19 6.11 15.51
CA ALA A 45 -5.30 5.56 14.17
C ALA A 45 -3.88 5.37 13.61
N ASP A 46 -3.69 4.34 12.79
CA ASP A 46 -2.45 4.22 12.02
C ASP A 46 -2.19 5.55 11.30
N PRO A 47 -0.94 6.03 11.29
CA PRO A 47 -0.60 7.25 10.58
C PRO A 47 -1.03 7.11 9.12
N ALA A 48 -1.52 8.21 8.55
CA ALA A 48 -1.84 8.26 7.13
C ALA A 48 -0.64 7.80 6.29
N PRO A 49 -0.88 7.13 5.15
CA PRO A 49 0.21 6.74 4.27
C PRO A 49 1.03 7.95 3.84
N ASP A 50 2.34 7.76 3.71
CA ASP A 50 3.22 8.74 3.10
C ASP A 50 2.81 8.95 1.64
N ALA A 51 3.15 10.09 1.05
CA ALA A 51 3.00 10.24 -0.39
C ALA A 51 4.10 9.47 -1.13
N GLY A 52 3.73 8.78 -2.21
CA GLY A 52 4.65 7.98 -3.04
C GLY A 52 5.38 8.79 -4.12
N ASP A 53 5.50 10.11 -3.94
CA ASP A 53 6.19 11.02 -4.85
C ASP A 53 7.69 11.18 -4.50
N GLN A 54 8.44 11.75 -5.44
CA GLN A 54 9.89 11.88 -5.32
C GLN A 54 10.31 12.82 -4.19
N ALA A 55 9.58 13.92 -3.96
CA ALA A 55 9.94 14.88 -2.92
C ALA A 55 9.80 14.26 -1.53
N THR A 56 8.73 13.50 -1.32
CA THR A 56 8.54 12.72 -0.09
C THR A 56 9.60 11.65 0.06
N ALA A 57 9.93 10.91 -1.00
CA ALA A 57 10.99 9.90 -0.97
C ALA A 57 12.34 10.51 -0.57
N GLU A 58 12.76 11.59 -1.24
CA GLU A 58 14.04 12.26 -0.99
C GLU A 58 14.13 12.85 0.42
N GLN A 59 13.02 13.37 0.95
CA GLN A 59 12.97 13.82 2.33
C GLN A 59 13.21 12.65 3.29
N LYS A 60 12.50 11.53 3.11
CA LYS A 60 12.69 10.33 3.96
C LYS A 60 14.10 9.75 3.84
N ILE A 61 14.70 9.78 2.63
CA ILE A 61 16.08 9.35 2.41
C ILE A 61 17.06 10.24 3.19
N LYS A 62 16.86 11.56 3.20
CA LYS A 62 17.73 12.47 3.96
C LYS A 62 17.57 12.29 5.46
N ASP A 63 16.33 12.14 5.95
CA ASP A 63 16.04 11.95 7.37
C ASP A 63 16.66 10.65 7.89
N GLY A 64 16.46 9.54 7.18
CA GLY A 64 17.06 8.25 7.52
C GLY A 64 18.59 8.27 7.48
N TYR A 65 19.17 9.01 6.53
CA TYR A 65 20.61 9.18 6.40
C TYR A 65 21.21 9.92 7.59
N ILE A 66 20.58 11.01 8.02
CA ILE A 66 21.01 11.77 9.20
C ILE A 66 21.01 10.85 10.43
N GLN A 67 19.94 10.07 10.63
CA GLN A 67 19.88 9.12 11.73
C GLN A 67 20.95 8.03 11.63
N LYS A 68 21.19 7.49 10.43
CA LYS A 68 22.24 6.50 10.18
C LYS A 68 23.62 7.06 10.53
N GLN A 69 23.95 8.26 10.05
CA GLN A 69 25.28 8.85 10.25
C GLN A 69 25.55 9.25 11.69
N ILE A 70 24.55 9.69 12.45
CA ILE A 70 24.73 9.95 13.88
C ILE A 70 25.21 8.68 14.61
N ASN A 71 24.76 7.50 14.16
CA ASN A 71 25.17 6.22 14.73
C ASN A 71 26.52 5.72 14.20
N CYS A 72 26.84 5.97 12.92
CA CYS A 72 28.07 5.49 12.28
C CYS A 72 29.27 6.40 12.56
N THR A 73 29.09 7.72 12.46
CA THR A 73 30.14 8.73 12.53
C THR A 73 29.76 9.87 13.49
N PRO A 74 29.65 9.62 14.81
CA PRO A 74 29.13 10.60 15.77
C PRO A 74 29.98 11.89 15.86
N SER A 75 31.24 11.85 15.46
CA SER A 75 32.13 13.02 15.41
C SER A 75 32.02 13.84 14.12
N LEU A 76 31.33 13.34 13.10
CA LEU A 76 31.15 14.00 11.81
C LEU A 76 29.66 14.30 11.61
N PRO A 77 29.22 15.55 11.81
CA PRO A 77 27.81 15.89 11.66
C PRO A 77 27.38 15.73 10.19
N PRO A 78 26.30 14.97 9.90
CA PRO A 78 25.80 14.80 8.55
C PRO A 78 25.15 16.09 8.03
N ASN A 79 25.36 16.37 6.75
CA ASN A 79 24.76 17.50 6.04
C ASN A 79 24.44 17.11 4.58
N PRO A 80 23.38 16.31 4.34
CA PRO A 80 23.05 15.83 3.00
C PRO A 80 22.67 16.99 2.08
N GLN A 81 23.36 17.12 0.95
CA GLN A 81 23.15 18.19 -0.03
C GLN A 81 22.21 17.75 -1.14
N SER A 82 22.43 16.57 -1.71
CA SER A 82 21.67 16.10 -2.86
C SER A 82 21.49 14.59 -2.88
N ILE A 83 20.43 14.19 -3.58
CA ILE A 83 20.09 12.81 -3.89
C ILE A 83 20.32 12.66 -5.39
N THR A 84 21.01 11.60 -5.77
CA THR A 84 21.02 11.12 -7.15
C THR A 84 20.33 9.77 -7.18
N TRP A 85 19.51 9.53 -8.20
CA TRP A 85 18.89 8.23 -8.45
C TRP A 85 19.71 7.51 -9.52
N ASP A 86 20.07 6.26 -9.27
CA ASP A 86 20.69 5.42 -10.27
C ASP A 86 19.66 5.09 -11.36
N PRO A 87 20.07 4.88 -12.63
CA PRO A 87 19.17 4.41 -13.68
C PRO A 87 18.38 3.17 -13.22
N PRO A 88 17.06 3.11 -13.47
CA PRO A 88 16.26 3.94 -14.38
C PRO A 88 15.81 5.30 -13.82
N GLY A 89 16.19 5.65 -12.59
CA GLY A 89 15.74 6.83 -11.87
C GLY A 89 14.67 6.50 -10.83
N PHE A 90 14.03 7.54 -10.30
CA PHE A 90 12.93 7.40 -9.35
C PHE A 90 11.66 6.83 -10.03
N ALA A 91 11.03 5.83 -9.41
CA ALA A 91 9.73 5.32 -9.80
C ALA A 91 8.66 5.66 -8.74
N PRO A 92 7.60 6.43 -9.06
CA PRO A 92 6.54 6.77 -8.11
C PRO A 92 5.84 5.54 -7.51
N ASN A 93 5.58 5.56 -6.21
CA ASN A 93 5.01 4.45 -5.43
C ASN A 93 5.79 3.13 -5.51
N VAL A 94 7.04 3.17 -5.97
CA VAL A 94 7.92 1.99 -6.07
C VAL A 94 9.25 2.30 -5.40
N GLY A 95 9.90 3.39 -5.79
CA GLY A 95 11.19 3.83 -5.26
C GLY A 95 12.33 3.62 -6.25
N GLY A 96 13.48 3.18 -5.75
CA GLY A 96 14.71 3.03 -6.51
C GLY A 96 15.94 3.03 -5.61
N SER A 97 17.12 3.07 -6.22
CA SER A 97 18.39 3.19 -5.53
C SER A 97 19.15 4.43 -6.01
N GLY A 98 20.19 4.79 -5.27
CA GLY A 98 21.10 5.84 -5.70
C GLY A 98 22.03 6.30 -4.60
N VAL A 99 22.63 7.47 -4.80
CA VAL A 99 23.66 8.02 -3.92
C VAL A 99 23.18 9.30 -3.24
N ILE A 100 23.42 9.38 -1.93
CA ILE A 100 23.39 10.64 -1.18
C ILE A 100 24.75 11.27 -1.23
N ARG A 101 24.79 12.55 -1.59
CA ARG A 101 25.99 13.39 -1.48
C ARG A 101 25.86 14.29 -0.26
N ASP A 102 26.85 14.20 0.61
CA ASP A 102 26.98 15.07 1.78
C ASP A 102 27.88 16.26 1.46
N ALA A 103 27.78 17.33 2.26
CA ALA A 103 28.71 18.45 2.20
C ALA A 103 30.13 18.02 2.60
N ASN A 104 30.25 17.06 3.52
CA ASN A 104 31.52 16.42 3.84
C ASN A 104 31.81 15.31 2.81
N PRO A 105 32.88 15.39 2.01
CA PRO A 105 33.18 14.39 0.98
C PRO A 105 33.56 13.01 1.54
N GLN A 106 33.83 12.90 2.84
CA GLN A 106 34.04 11.61 3.51
C GLN A 106 32.73 10.91 3.90
N LEU A 107 31.60 11.64 3.83
CA LEU A 107 30.27 11.13 4.13
C LEU A 107 29.43 11.00 2.85
N GLY A 108 28.22 10.48 3.02
CA GLY A 108 27.31 10.11 1.94
C GLY A 108 27.32 8.61 1.70
N GLY A 109 26.85 8.19 0.53
CA GLY A 109 26.87 6.79 0.13
C GLY A 109 25.58 6.32 -0.50
N GLN A 110 25.52 5.02 -0.77
CA GLN A 110 24.40 4.39 -1.46
C GLN A 110 23.16 4.28 -0.58
N TYR A 111 21.98 4.31 -1.17
CA TYR A 111 20.73 3.98 -0.51
C TYR A 111 19.88 3.10 -1.43
N ARG A 112 18.95 2.36 -0.81
CA ARG A 112 17.82 1.74 -1.51
C ARG A 112 16.53 2.18 -0.82
N ALA A 113 15.59 2.69 -1.59
CA ALA A 113 14.30 3.15 -1.11
C ALA A 113 13.19 2.33 -1.78
N ASP A 114 12.37 1.68 -0.98
CA ASP A 114 11.26 0.84 -1.41
C ASP A 114 9.96 1.39 -0.82
N TYR A 115 8.94 1.58 -1.65
CA TYR A 115 7.63 2.03 -1.19
C TYR A 115 6.69 0.83 -1.00
N VAL A 116 6.34 0.53 0.25
CA VAL A 116 5.57 -0.66 0.61
C VAL A 116 4.42 -0.25 1.52
N ASN A 117 3.19 -0.66 1.16
CA ASN A 117 1.99 -0.45 1.98
C ASN A 117 1.79 1.00 2.47
N GLY A 118 2.11 1.98 1.62
CA GLY A 118 1.94 3.38 1.97
C GLY A 118 3.09 3.99 2.78
N ARG A 119 4.26 3.33 2.82
CA ARG A 119 5.40 3.75 3.64
C ARG A 119 6.71 3.60 2.86
N TRP A 120 7.63 4.52 3.12
CA TRP A 120 9.00 4.44 2.61
C TRP A 120 9.87 3.58 3.53
N HIS A 121 10.47 2.53 2.97
CA HIS A 121 11.46 1.67 3.61
C HIS A 121 12.82 1.98 2.99
N ILE A 122 13.77 2.43 3.79
CA ILE A 122 15.05 2.93 3.28
C ILE A 122 16.22 2.22 3.94
N GLU A 123 17.09 1.68 3.13
CA GLU A 123 18.28 0.96 3.53
C GLU A 123 19.54 1.72 3.13
N TYR A 124 20.54 1.71 4.03
CA TYR A 124 21.87 2.28 3.83
C TYR A 124 22.90 1.17 4.00
N PRO A 125 23.43 0.58 2.92
CA PRO A 125 24.30 -0.60 2.95
C PRO A 125 25.75 -0.23 3.32
N TYR A 126 25.93 0.54 4.39
CA TYR A 126 27.24 0.94 4.92
C TYR A 126 27.16 1.23 6.42
N CYS A 127 28.34 1.43 7.01
CA CYS A 127 28.62 2.08 8.29
C CYS A 127 30.02 2.67 8.22
#